data_AF-A0A945IZE7-F1
#
_entry.id   AF-A0A945IZE7-F1
#
_cell.length_a   1.000
_cell.length_b   1.000
_cell.length_c   1.000
_cell.angle_alpha   90.00
_cell.angle_beta   90.00
_cell.angle_gamma   90.00
#
_symmetry.space_group_name_H-M   'P 1'
#
loop_
_entity.id
_entity.type
_entity.pdbx_description
1 polymer ?
#
loop_
_entity_poly.entity_id
_entity_poly.type
_entity_poly.pdbx_seq_one_letter_code
_entity_poly.pdbx_strand_id
1 'polypeptide(L)'
;MPGIEPRLEGRAALVQQLTIIGWLFLGGEFGFILFQMERVRTVDGTRFATAWDQRVEVLSFIMLPPNLIALVPAAAVAAVTVFLAGPRRSPWLDVLLRVTAGIAITLIGVGIAAIVEVATRNGDVDFDSIFLRLGGMSIAAGIAWLCRIADLGIGAESSDAHHA
;
A
#
# COMPACT_ATOMS: atom_id res chain seq x y z
N MET A 1 41.80 14.00 1.47
CA MET A 1 41.58 12.83 0.58
C MET A 1 40.42 13.16 -0.36
N PRO A 2 40.66 13.51 -1.63
CA PRO A 2 39.60 13.71 -2.62
C PRO A 2 39.44 12.42 -3.44
N GLY A 3 38.24 11.83 -3.44
CA GLY A 3 37.96 10.58 -4.17
C GLY A 3 36.71 9.82 -3.74
N ILE A 4 36.05 10.24 -2.65
CA ILE A 4 34.81 9.60 -2.14
C ILE A 4 33.54 10.28 -2.70
N GLU A 5 33.65 11.49 -3.24
CA GLU A 5 32.53 12.38 -3.59
C GLU A 5 31.59 11.91 -4.72
N PRO A 6 32.04 11.41 -5.89
CA PRO A 6 31.14 11.15 -7.02
C PRO A 6 30.17 9.97 -6.78
N ARG A 7 30.56 8.98 -5.95
CA ARG A 7 29.69 7.85 -5.60
C ARG A 7 28.58 8.21 -4.62
N LEU A 8 28.85 9.15 -3.72
CA LEU A 8 27.85 9.63 -2.74
C LEU A 8 26.82 10.53 -3.41
N GLU A 9 27.25 11.40 -4.32
CA GLU A 9 26.36 12.27 -5.10
C GLU A 9 25.44 11.45 -6.03
N GLY A 10 25.99 10.46 -6.75
CA GLY A 10 25.20 9.57 -7.59
C GLY A 10 24.15 8.77 -6.81
N ARG A 11 24.50 8.29 -5.61
CA ARG A 11 23.57 7.57 -4.72
C ARG A 11 22.46 8.48 -4.20
N ALA A 12 22.77 9.71 -3.82
CA ALA A 12 21.77 10.67 -3.34
C ALA A 12 20.77 11.05 -4.46
N ALA A 13 21.27 11.30 -5.67
CA ALA A 13 20.43 11.57 -6.84
C ALA A 13 19.52 10.37 -7.17
N LEU A 14 20.05 9.15 -7.11
CA LEU A 14 19.27 7.93 -7.33
C LEU A 14 18.15 7.77 -6.29
N VAL A 15 18.46 7.96 -5.00
CA VAL A 15 17.46 7.91 -3.91
C VAL A 15 16.35 8.94 -4.15
N GLN A 16 16.70 10.14 -4.57
CA GLN A 16 15.72 11.18 -4.89
C GLN A 16 14.83 10.78 -6.08
N GLN A 17 15.41 10.27 -7.17
CA GLN A 17 14.64 9.83 -8.34
C GLN A 17 13.73 8.65 -8.01
N LEU A 18 14.21 7.66 -7.26
CA LEU A 18 13.39 6.53 -6.83
C LEU A 18 12.27 6.97 -5.89
N THR A 19 12.53 7.94 -5.01
CA THR A 19 11.49 8.54 -4.17
C THR A 19 10.39 9.16 -5.03
N ILE A 20 10.76 9.94 -6.06
CA ILE A 20 9.80 10.54 -7.00
C ILE A 20 9.00 9.46 -7.74
N ILE A 21 9.68 8.43 -8.25
CA ILE A 21 9.04 7.30 -8.94
C ILE A 21 8.03 6.60 -8.01
N GLY A 22 8.39 6.37 -6.75
CA GLY A 22 7.48 5.80 -5.75
C GLY A 22 6.22 6.64 -5.54
N TRP A 23 6.38 7.97 -5.49
CA TRP A 23 5.23 8.89 -5.43
C TRP A 23 4.37 8.91 -6.69
N LEU A 24 4.96 8.73 -7.87
CA LEU A 24 4.20 8.64 -9.13
C LEU A 24 3.35 7.36 -9.16
N PHE A 25 3.90 6.22 -8.71
CA PHE A 25 3.10 5.00 -8.56
C PHE A 25 1.96 5.18 -7.56
N LEU A 26 2.24 5.81 -6.42
CA LEU A 26 1.25 6.10 -5.39
C LEU A 26 0.19 7.10 -5.89
N GLY A 27 0.56 8.06 -6.75
CA GLY A 27 -0.38 8.94 -7.43
C GLY A 27 -1.35 8.18 -8.33
N GLY A 28 -0.89 7.14 -9.03
CA GLY A 28 -1.74 6.22 -9.79
C GLY A 28 -2.74 5.48 -8.90
N GLU A 29 -2.27 4.97 -7.75
CA GLU A 29 -3.14 4.34 -6.75
C GLU A 29 -4.21 5.30 -6.22
N PHE A 30 -3.85 6.55 -5.91
CA PHE A 30 -4.83 7.55 -5.49
C PHE A 30 -5.87 7.84 -6.56
N GLY A 31 -5.46 7.97 -7.83
CA GLY A 31 -6.39 8.14 -8.94
C GLY A 31 -7.38 6.97 -9.05
N PHE A 32 -6.89 5.74 -8.86
CA PHE A 32 -7.73 4.56 -8.86
C PHE A 32 -8.72 4.53 -7.68
N ILE A 33 -8.27 4.85 -6.45
CA ILE A 33 -9.14 4.97 -5.28
C ILE A 33 -10.23 6.01 -5.52
N LEU A 34 -9.88 7.19 -6.04
CA LEU A 34 -10.85 8.25 -6.33
C LEU A 34 -11.88 7.82 -7.37
N PHE A 35 -11.44 7.14 -8.43
CA PHE A 35 -12.33 6.57 -9.44
C PHE A 35 -13.33 5.59 -8.83
N GLN A 36 -12.88 4.71 -7.93
CA GLN A 36 -13.77 3.76 -7.26
C GLN A 36 -14.72 4.47 -6.29
N MET A 37 -14.27 5.52 -5.60
CA MET A 37 -15.14 6.35 -4.76
C MET A 37 -16.24 7.05 -5.57
N GLU A 38 -15.94 7.51 -6.79
CA GLU A 38 -16.95 8.04 -7.71
C GLU A 38 -17.94 6.97 -8.15
N ARG A 39 -17.46 5.75 -8.48
CA ARG A 39 -18.34 4.62 -8.79
C ARG A 39 -19.26 4.26 -7.64
N VAL A 40 -18.76 4.29 -6.40
CA VAL A 40 -19.56 4.04 -5.19
C VAL A 40 -20.64 5.11 -5.01
N ARG A 41 -20.31 6.38 -5.27
CA ARG A 41 -21.26 7.51 -5.16
C ARG A 41 -22.36 7.45 -6.21
N THR A 42 -22.07 6.94 -7.39
CA THR A 42 -23.01 6.81 -8.51
C THR A 42 -23.86 5.54 -8.44
N VAL A 43 -23.67 4.69 -7.42
CA VAL A 43 -24.62 3.61 -7.11
C VAL A 43 -25.92 4.22 -6.57
N ASP A 44 -26.87 4.45 -7.48
CA ASP A 44 -28.24 4.87 -7.19
C ASP A 44 -29.05 3.69 -6.62
N GLY A 45 -29.31 3.78 -5.32
CA GLY A 45 -30.13 2.83 -4.58
C GLY A 45 -31.61 3.05 -4.85
N THR A 46 -32.21 2.26 -5.74
CA THR A 46 -33.66 2.32 -5.94
C THR A 46 -34.46 1.55 -4.87
N ARG A 47 -33.84 0.76 -3.99
CA ARG A 47 -34.50 0.10 -2.84
C ARG A 47 -33.53 -0.10 -1.67
N PHE A 48 -33.65 0.71 -0.64
CA PHE A 48 -32.84 0.63 0.59
C PHE A 48 -32.89 -0.79 1.21
N ALA A 49 -31.71 -1.26 1.66
CA ALA A 49 -31.24 -2.63 1.93
C ALA A 49 -30.27 -3.18 0.85
N THR A 50 -30.50 -2.91 -0.44
CA THR A 50 -29.62 -3.41 -1.53
C THR A 50 -28.45 -2.50 -1.89
N ALA A 51 -28.61 -1.18 -1.67
CA ALA A 51 -27.60 -0.21 -2.08
C ALA A 51 -26.35 -0.17 -1.18
N TRP A 52 -26.48 -0.52 0.11
CA TRP A 52 -25.35 -0.57 1.04
C TRP A 52 -24.46 -1.77 0.75
N ASP A 53 -25.06 -2.95 0.59
CA ASP A 53 -24.41 -4.16 0.08
C ASP A 53 -23.64 -3.87 -1.21
N GLN A 54 -24.32 -3.28 -2.18
CA GLN A 54 -23.72 -2.99 -3.48
C GLN A 54 -22.58 -1.95 -3.40
N ARG A 55 -22.61 -1.02 -2.44
CA ARG A 55 -21.52 -0.06 -2.20
C ARG A 55 -20.32 -0.71 -1.51
N VAL A 56 -20.55 -1.62 -0.57
CA VAL A 56 -19.47 -2.40 0.07
C VAL A 56 -18.85 -3.35 -0.93
N GLU A 57 -19.65 -3.97 -1.80
CA GLU A 57 -19.18 -4.79 -2.90
C GLU A 57 -18.27 -4.00 -3.86
N VAL A 58 -18.68 -2.80 -4.30
CA VAL A 58 -17.85 -1.95 -5.17
C VAL A 58 -16.59 -1.45 -4.44
N LEU A 59 -16.67 -1.07 -3.16
CA LEU A 59 -15.49 -0.68 -2.37
C LEU A 59 -14.50 -1.84 -2.22
N SER A 60 -15.01 -3.06 -2.10
CA SER A 60 -14.18 -4.27 -1.99
C SER A 60 -13.38 -4.54 -3.26
N PHE A 61 -13.78 -3.97 -4.41
CA PHE A 61 -13.00 -4.05 -5.62
C PHE A 61 -11.63 -3.39 -5.46
N ILE A 62 -11.51 -2.31 -4.68
CA ILE A 62 -10.19 -1.70 -4.40
C ILE A 62 -9.23 -2.73 -3.77
N MET A 63 -9.77 -3.70 -3.04
CA MET A 63 -9.00 -4.72 -2.34
C MET A 63 -8.77 -6.00 -3.15
N LEU A 64 -9.27 -6.10 -4.38
CA LEU A 64 -9.02 -7.28 -5.19
C LEU A 64 -7.55 -7.35 -5.61
N PRO A 65 -6.95 -8.56 -5.67
CA PRO A 65 -5.55 -8.74 -6.06
C PRO A 65 -5.12 -7.99 -7.34
N PRO A 66 -5.93 -7.92 -8.42
CA PRO A 66 -5.56 -7.16 -9.62
C PRO A 66 -5.43 -5.65 -9.38
N ASN A 67 -6.12 -5.12 -8.37
CA ASN A 67 -6.16 -3.69 -8.09
C ASN A 67 -5.03 -3.26 -7.14
N LEU A 68 -4.41 -4.21 -6.44
CA LEU A 68 -3.17 -3.99 -5.67
C LEU A 68 -1.92 -3.86 -6.57
N ILE A 69 -2.04 -4.08 -7.88
CA ILE A 69 -0.93 -4.03 -8.84
C ILE A 69 -0.31 -2.62 -8.93
N ALA A 70 -1.03 -1.56 -8.57
CA ALA A 70 -0.45 -0.21 -8.51
C ALA A 70 0.26 0.07 -7.17
N LEU A 71 -0.25 -0.48 -6.06
CA LEU A 71 0.36 -0.33 -4.73
C LEU A 71 1.64 -1.17 -4.54
N VAL A 72 1.71 -2.37 -5.13
CA VAL A 72 2.88 -3.27 -4.99
C VAL A 72 4.18 -2.62 -5.52
N PRO A 73 4.24 -2.04 -6.74
CA PRO A 73 5.42 -1.33 -7.23
C PRO A 73 5.78 -0.13 -6.36
N ALA A 74 4.80 0.63 -5.87
CA ALA A 74 5.06 1.76 -4.97
C ALA A 74 5.77 1.30 -3.68
N ALA A 75 5.29 0.21 -3.07
CA ALA A 75 5.88 -0.35 -1.86
C ALA A 75 7.28 -0.94 -2.10
N ALA A 76 7.47 -1.64 -3.22
CA ALA A 76 8.77 -2.20 -3.59
C ALA A 76 9.81 -1.10 -3.81
N VAL A 77 9.46 -0.05 -4.58
CA VAL A 77 10.34 1.09 -4.82
C VAL A 77 10.63 1.83 -3.52
N ALA A 78 9.63 2.08 -2.67
CA ALA A 78 9.83 2.73 -1.38
C ALA A 78 10.79 1.93 -0.48
N ALA A 79 10.58 0.61 -0.35
CA ALA A 79 11.44 -0.26 0.46
C ALA A 79 12.89 -0.27 -0.06
N VAL A 80 13.08 -0.47 -1.37
CA VAL A 80 14.42 -0.43 -2.00
C VAL A 80 15.07 0.93 -1.79
N THR A 81 14.32 2.02 -1.91
CA THR A 81 14.84 3.38 -1.71
C THR A 81 15.28 3.59 -0.26
N VAL A 82 14.56 3.03 0.71
CA VAL A 82 14.94 3.07 2.13
C VAL A 82 16.26 2.33 2.36
N PHE A 83 16.39 1.10 1.83
CA PHE A 83 17.65 0.35 1.91
C PHE A 83 18.82 1.12 1.24
N LEU A 84 18.56 1.78 0.11
CA LEU A 84 19.55 2.59 -0.59
C LEU A 84 19.85 3.91 0.14
N ALA A 85 18.91 4.52 0.85
CA ALA A 85 19.14 5.75 1.60
C ALA A 85 19.99 5.52 2.86
N GLY A 86 19.88 4.33 3.48
CA GLY A 86 20.61 4.02 4.70
C GLY A 86 20.13 4.91 5.87
N PRO A 87 21.03 5.34 6.78
CA PRO A 87 20.69 6.21 7.91
C PRO A 87 20.29 7.64 7.52
N ARG A 88 20.60 8.08 6.29
CA ARG A 88 20.32 9.46 5.81
C ARG A 88 19.03 9.48 5.00
N ARG A 89 17.91 9.22 5.66
CA ARG A 89 16.58 9.26 5.03
C ARG A 89 16.08 10.69 4.92
N SER A 90 15.46 11.00 3.78
CA SER A 90 14.73 12.25 3.64
C SER A 90 13.34 12.10 4.28
N PRO A 91 12.78 13.17 4.87
CA PRO A 91 11.41 13.13 5.41
C PRO A 91 10.37 12.71 4.36
N TRP A 92 10.63 13.04 3.09
CA TRP A 92 9.75 12.73 1.97
C TRP A 92 9.68 11.21 1.69
N LEU A 93 10.78 10.49 1.89
CA LEU A 93 10.83 9.03 1.78
C LEU A 93 10.12 8.34 2.95
N ASP A 94 10.26 8.88 4.17
CA ASP A 94 9.56 8.35 5.35
C ASP A 94 8.04 8.51 5.20
N VAL A 95 7.59 9.66 4.67
CA VAL A 95 6.17 9.88 4.38
C VAL A 95 5.69 8.91 3.30
N LEU A 96 6.46 8.68 2.22
CA LEU A 96 6.10 7.71 1.19
C LEU A 96 5.84 6.32 1.78
N LEU A 97 6.77 5.85 2.62
CA LEU A 97 6.68 4.54 3.26
C LEU A 97 5.46 4.44 4.18
N ARG A 98 5.21 5.47 4.99
CA ARG A 98 4.07 5.53 5.93
C ARG A 98 2.73 5.60 5.21
N VAL A 99 2.62 6.39 4.14
CA VAL A 99 1.38 6.49 3.35
C VAL A 99 1.11 5.16 2.66
N THR A 100 2.11 4.54 2.06
CA THR A 100 1.99 3.22 1.43
C THR A 100 1.52 2.16 2.43
N ALA A 101 2.12 2.11 3.62
CA ALA A 101 1.71 1.22 4.70
C ALA A 101 0.28 1.53 5.18
N GLY A 102 -0.07 2.81 5.32
CA GLY A 102 -1.40 3.27 5.72
C GLY A 102 -2.47 2.81 4.74
N ILE A 103 -2.26 3.00 3.44
CA ILE A 103 -3.16 2.52 2.40
C ILE A 103 -3.32 1.01 2.50
N ALA A 104 -2.23 0.25 2.57
CA ALA A 104 -2.28 -1.20 2.69
C ALA A 104 -3.10 -1.67 3.91
N ILE A 105 -2.93 -1.03 5.07
CA ILE A 105 -3.72 -1.33 6.28
C ILE A 105 -5.19 -0.98 6.10
N THR A 106 -5.49 0.18 5.49
CA THR A 106 -6.89 0.56 5.20
C THR A 106 -7.56 -0.45 4.29
N LEU A 107 -6.85 -0.95 3.27
CA LEU A 107 -7.37 -1.96 2.35
C LEU A 107 -7.69 -3.27 3.08
N ILE A 108 -6.89 -3.69 4.06
CA ILE A 108 -7.23 -4.84 4.94
C ILE A 108 -8.57 -4.60 5.64
N GLY A 109 -8.78 -3.41 6.20
CA GLY A 109 -10.05 -3.05 6.83
C GLY A 109 -11.25 -3.13 5.87
N VAL A 110 -11.07 -2.64 4.63
CA VAL A 110 -12.09 -2.75 3.56
C VAL A 110 -12.37 -4.21 3.21
N GLY A 111 -11.33 -5.05 3.13
CA GLY A 111 -11.46 -6.49 2.87
C GLY A 111 -12.27 -7.21 3.95
N ILE A 112 -12.00 -6.92 5.23
CA ILE A 112 -12.76 -7.48 6.36
C ILE A 112 -14.23 -7.08 6.27
N ALA A 113 -14.53 -5.79 6.07
CA ALA A 113 -15.90 -5.30 5.95
C ALA A 113 -16.66 -6.00 4.81
N ALA A 114 -16.00 -6.23 3.68
CA ALA A 114 -16.59 -6.92 2.54
C ALA A 114 -16.82 -8.42 2.76
N ILE A 115 -15.92 -9.10 3.47
CA ILE A 115 -16.14 -10.51 3.84
C ILE A 115 -17.32 -10.64 4.80
N VAL A 116 -17.44 -9.72 5.78
CA VAL A 116 -18.59 -9.69 6.69
C VAL A 116 -19.88 -9.50 5.93
N GLU A 117 -19.93 -8.58 4.95
CA GLU A 117 -21.10 -8.39 4.08
C GLU A 117 -21.48 -9.70 3.38
N VAL A 118 -20.55 -10.32 2.63
CA VAL A 118 -20.79 -11.57 1.90
C VAL A 118 -21.27 -12.69 2.84
N ALA A 119 -20.67 -12.80 4.02
CA ALA A 119 -21.05 -13.82 5.00
C ALA A 119 -22.45 -13.60 5.61
N THR A 120 -22.96 -12.37 5.61
CA THR A 120 -24.28 -12.01 6.13
C THR A 120 -25.38 -11.98 5.07
N ARG A 121 -25.02 -12.15 3.78
CA ARG A 121 -25.96 -12.17 2.66
C ARG A 121 -26.84 -13.43 2.74
N ASN A 122 -28.15 -13.27 2.52
CA ASN A 122 -29.15 -14.31 2.75
C ASN A 122 -28.90 -15.62 1.96
N GLY A 123 -28.25 -16.58 2.62
CA GLY A 123 -28.42 -18.02 2.38
C GLY A 123 -27.37 -18.73 1.54
N ASP A 124 -26.45 -18.04 0.86
CA ASP A 124 -25.37 -18.68 0.10
C ASP A 124 -24.03 -17.98 0.35
N VAL A 125 -23.04 -18.78 0.78
CA VAL A 125 -21.70 -18.30 1.08
C VAL A 125 -20.88 -18.44 -0.19
N ASP A 126 -20.65 -17.32 -0.87
CA ASP A 126 -19.79 -17.26 -2.04
C ASP A 126 -18.30 -17.33 -1.62
N PHE A 127 -17.81 -18.57 -1.48
CA PHE A 127 -16.43 -18.84 -1.06
C PHE A 127 -15.41 -18.27 -2.05
N ASP A 128 -15.68 -18.29 -3.35
CA ASP A 128 -14.74 -17.78 -4.37
C ASP A 128 -14.49 -16.28 -4.15
N SER A 129 -15.58 -15.55 -3.89
CA SER A 129 -15.58 -14.12 -3.56
C SER A 129 -14.84 -13.82 -2.25
N ILE A 130 -14.97 -14.68 -1.23
CA ILE A 130 -14.24 -14.57 0.04
C ILE A 130 -12.74 -14.85 -0.16
N PHE A 131 -12.38 -15.94 -0.85
CA PHE A 131 -10.99 -16.32 -1.10
C PHE A 131 -10.25 -15.27 -1.93
N LEU A 132 -10.92 -14.65 -2.90
CA LEU A 132 -10.31 -13.59 -3.69
C LEU A 132 -9.97 -12.36 -2.84
N ARG A 133 -10.85 -11.98 -1.90
CA ARG A 133 -10.60 -10.88 -0.94
C ARG A 133 -9.53 -11.25 0.09
N LEU A 134 -9.50 -12.51 0.55
CA LEU A 134 -8.42 -13.04 1.39
C LEU A 134 -7.07 -12.95 0.67
N GLY A 135 -7.03 -13.26 -0.62
CA GLY A 135 -5.84 -13.09 -1.47
C GLY A 135 -5.36 -11.63 -1.48
N GLY A 136 -6.27 -10.67 -1.67
CA GLY A 136 -5.94 -9.25 -1.58
C GLY A 136 -5.43 -8.83 -0.19
N MET A 137 -6.06 -9.34 0.87
CA MET A 137 -5.63 -9.09 2.25
C MET A 137 -4.25 -9.64 2.55
N SER A 138 -3.91 -10.81 2.00
CA SER A 138 -2.57 -11.37 2.14
C SER A 138 -1.50 -10.49 1.48
N ILE A 139 -1.77 -9.94 0.29
CA ILE A 139 -0.86 -9.04 -0.42
C ILE A 139 -0.72 -7.72 0.35
N ALA A 140 -1.82 -7.12 0.78
CA ALA A 140 -1.81 -5.88 1.55
C ALA A 140 -1.07 -6.05 2.90
N ALA A 141 -1.27 -7.19 3.58
CA ALA A 141 -0.50 -7.52 4.78
C ALA A 141 1.00 -7.66 4.48
N GLY A 142 1.36 -8.30 3.37
CA GLY A 142 2.74 -8.38 2.88
C GLY A 142 3.36 -7.00 2.62
N ILE A 143 2.61 -6.08 2.01
CA ILE A 143 3.03 -4.69 1.78
C ILE A 143 3.25 -3.96 3.11
N ALA A 144 2.28 -4.02 4.02
CA ALA A 144 2.40 -3.37 5.33
C ALA A 144 3.59 -3.91 6.12
N TRP A 145 3.81 -5.23 6.06
CA TRP A 145 4.95 -5.88 6.69
C TRP A 145 6.28 -5.48 6.05
N LEU A 146 6.36 -5.41 4.72
CA LEU A 146 7.53 -4.92 3.98
C LEU A 146 7.89 -3.49 4.40
N CYS A 147 6.90 -2.59 4.44
CA CYS A 147 7.12 -1.22 4.88
C CYS A 147 7.62 -1.17 6.33
N ARG A 148 7.07 -2.00 7.22
CA ARG A 148 7.52 -2.10 8.61
C ARG A 148 8.96 -2.61 8.72
N ILE A 149 9.33 -3.64 7.96
CA ILE A 149 10.71 -4.16 7.92
C ILE A 149 11.66 -3.08 7.41
N ALA A 150 11.31 -2.40 6.32
CA ALA A 150 12.15 -1.33 5.76
C ALA A 150 12.38 -0.22 6.79
N ASP A 151 11.34 0.10 7.57
CA ASP A 151 11.45 1.12 8.62
C ASP A 151 12.39 0.67 9.75
N LEU A 152 12.18 -0.54 10.29
CA LEU A 152 12.94 -1.11 11.42
C LEU A 152 14.38 -1.52 11.07
N GLY A 153 14.60 -2.05 9.87
CA GLY A 153 15.86 -2.71 9.47
C GLY A 153 17.09 -1.80 9.55
N ILE A 154 16.93 -0.49 9.40
CA ILE A 154 18.04 0.47 9.50
C ILE A 154 18.21 1.01 10.92
N GLY A 155 17.16 0.95 11.75
CA GLY A 155 17.27 1.26 13.17
C GLY A 155 18.23 0.30 13.88
N ALA A 156 18.19 -0.99 13.51
CA ALA A 156 19.09 -2.01 14.05
C ALA A 156 20.58 -1.79 13.65
N GLU A 157 20.86 -1.48 12.38
CA GLU A 157 22.25 -1.21 11.92
C GLU A 157 22.87 0.02 12.59
N SER A 158 22.06 1.01 12.99
CA SER A 158 22.55 2.20 13.69
C SER A 158 22.93 1.95 15.17
N SER A 159 22.29 0.97 15.81
CA SER A 159 22.54 0.61 17.21
C SER A 159 23.85 -0.17 17.38
N ASP A 160 24.18 -1.06 16.44
CA ASP A 160 25.42 -1.83 16.47
C ASP A 160 26.65 -0.95 16.18
N ALA A 161 26.49 0.13 15.41
CA ALA A 161 27.57 1.09 15.11
C ALA A 161 27.94 2.02 16.28
N HIS A 162 27.15 2.06 17.36
CA HIS A 162 27.46 2.83 18.58
C HIS A 162 28.07 1.99 19.71
N HIS A 163 28.16 0.67 19.52
CA HIS A 163 28.74 -0.26 20.49
C HIS A 163 30.06 -0.90 20.04
N ALA A 164 30.63 -0.44 18.92
CA ALA A 164 31.96 -0.81 18.41
C ALA A 164 32.88 0.42 18.40
#